data_AF-A0A952IDV8-F1
#
_entry.id   AF-A0A952IDV8-F1
#
_cell.length_a   1.000
_cell.length_b   1.000
_cell.length_c   1.000
_cell.angle_alpha   90.00
_cell.angle_beta   90.00
_cell.angle_gamma   90.00
#
_symmetry.space_group_name_H-M   'P 1'
#
loop_
_entity.id
_entity.type
_entity.pdbx_description
1 polymer ?
#
loop_
_entity_poly.entity_id
_entity_poly.type
_entity_poly.pdbx_seq_one_letter_code
_entity_poly.pdbx_strand_id
1 'polypeptide(L)'
;MEKYWQIFEGGYTGYANYLWNEITSPNWKNYFYWLIGVSLFFFLLEVIKPWRKNQPKFRKNFWQDAFYMFFNFFLFSLIIYNAASEVFVNLFKDFLAIFGIQNLVAIQVNKFPIWGQLFLLFIIRDFIQWWVHRLLHRVPLFWKYHKVHHSVTQMGFAAHLRYHWMENVLYKPLKTFGVMILGGFEPEQAFIVHFVAIAIGHFNHSN
;
A
#
# COMPACT_ATOMS: atom_id res chain seq x y z
N MET A 1 27.04 -13.75 -3.43
CA MET A 1 26.93 -12.32 -3.80
C MET A 1 26.26 -12.14 -5.17
N GLU A 2 26.69 -12.88 -6.20
CA GLU A 2 26.13 -12.82 -7.56
C GLU A 2 24.61 -13.05 -7.64
N LYS A 3 24.07 -14.07 -6.95
CA LYS A 3 22.62 -14.34 -6.82
C LYS A 3 21.83 -13.09 -6.40
N TYR A 4 22.29 -12.37 -5.38
CA TYR A 4 21.56 -11.22 -4.83
C TYR A 4 21.68 -9.98 -5.71
N TRP A 5 22.80 -9.83 -6.41
CA TRP A 5 22.98 -8.75 -7.37
C TRP A 5 22.05 -8.91 -8.58
N GLN A 6 21.92 -10.14 -9.11
CA GLN A 6 20.98 -10.45 -10.20
C GLN A 6 19.51 -10.24 -9.77
N ILE A 7 19.15 -10.65 -8.55
CA ILE A 7 17.80 -10.37 -7.99
C ILE A 7 17.55 -8.86 -7.90
N PHE A 8 18.54 -8.10 -7.43
CA PHE A 8 18.42 -6.66 -7.30
C PHE A 8 18.19 -5.98 -8.66
N GLU A 9 19.01 -6.28 -9.67
CA GLU A 9 18.87 -5.71 -11.02
C GLU A 9 17.56 -6.15 -11.71
N GLY A 10 17.21 -7.44 -11.57
CA GLY A 10 15.97 -8.01 -12.07
C GLY A 10 14.72 -7.36 -11.45
N GLY A 11 14.74 -7.07 -10.14
CA GLY A 11 13.64 -6.43 -9.44
C GLY A 11 13.34 -5.01 -9.94
N TYR A 12 14.37 -4.23 -10.30
CA TYR A 12 14.19 -2.89 -10.87
C TYR A 12 13.65 -2.93 -12.29
N THR A 13 14.30 -3.70 -13.17
CA THR A 13 13.91 -3.80 -14.58
C THR A 13 12.52 -4.41 -14.71
N GLY A 14 12.23 -5.47 -13.94
CA GLY A 14 10.91 -6.10 -13.89
C GLY A 14 9.82 -5.13 -13.45
N TYR A 15 10.04 -4.36 -12.38
CA TYR A 15 9.02 -3.41 -11.93
C TYR A 15 8.87 -2.20 -12.85
N ALA A 16 9.95 -1.72 -13.47
CA ALA A 16 9.88 -0.65 -14.47
C ALA A 16 8.99 -1.05 -15.65
N ASN A 17 9.19 -2.28 -16.16
CA ASN A 17 8.35 -2.84 -17.22
C ASN A 17 6.89 -3.02 -16.77
N TYR A 18 6.67 -3.51 -15.54
CA TYR A 18 5.32 -3.62 -14.96
C TYR A 18 4.63 -2.25 -14.89
N LEU A 19 5.30 -1.23 -14.36
CA LEU A 19 4.73 0.11 -14.23
C LEU A 19 4.43 0.73 -15.60
N TRP A 20 5.34 0.54 -16.57
CA TRP A 20 5.12 0.99 -17.95
C TRP A 20 3.88 0.30 -18.55
N ASN A 21 3.73 -1.01 -18.37
CA ASN A 21 2.57 -1.75 -18.82
C ASN A 21 1.27 -1.31 -18.11
N GLU A 22 1.33 -1.05 -16.80
CA GLU A 22 0.18 -0.51 -16.05
C GLU A 22 -0.27 0.84 -16.61
N ILE A 23 0.64 1.67 -17.08
CA ILE A 23 0.31 2.99 -17.65
C ILE A 23 -0.17 2.86 -19.10
N THR A 24 0.44 1.98 -19.90
CA THR A 24 0.22 1.92 -21.36
C THR A 24 -0.84 0.92 -21.81
N SER A 25 -1.15 -0.09 -20.99
CA SER A 25 -2.08 -1.16 -21.31
C SER A 25 -3.16 -1.31 -20.23
N PRO A 26 -4.15 -0.40 -20.19
CA PRO A 26 -5.21 -0.42 -19.19
C PRO A 26 -5.99 -1.74 -19.23
N ASN A 27 -6.31 -2.28 -18.05
CA ASN A 27 -7.13 -3.47 -17.89
C ASN A 27 -7.97 -3.38 -16.61
N TRP A 28 -8.90 -4.32 -16.41
CA TRP A 28 -9.83 -4.32 -15.28
C TRP A 28 -9.18 -4.43 -13.90
N LYS A 29 -7.98 -5.00 -13.80
CA LYS A 29 -7.24 -5.20 -12.54
C LYS A 29 -6.02 -4.26 -12.43
N ASN A 30 -6.07 -3.13 -13.12
CA ASN A 30 -4.98 -2.17 -13.20
C ASN A 30 -4.96 -1.22 -11.99
N TYR A 31 -3.89 -1.24 -11.21
CA TYR A 31 -3.76 -0.44 -10.00
C TYR A 31 -3.67 1.06 -10.28
N PHE A 32 -3.03 1.44 -11.39
CA PHE A 32 -2.84 2.84 -11.77
C PHE A 32 -4.17 3.53 -12.05
N TYR A 33 -5.00 2.95 -12.92
CA TYR A 33 -6.29 3.51 -13.29
C TYR A 33 -7.35 3.37 -12.19
N TRP A 34 -7.31 2.31 -11.37
CA TRP A 34 -8.20 2.22 -10.22
C TRP A 34 -7.88 3.25 -9.13
N LEU A 35 -6.61 3.57 -8.91
CA LEU A 35 -6.25 4.65 -8.00
C LEU A 35 -6.81 5.98 -8.49
N ILE A 36 -6.68 6.28 -9.79
CA ILE A 36 -7.27 7.47 -10.41
C ILE A 36 -8.79 7.45 -10.27
N GLY A 37 -9.44 6.33 -10.61
CA GLY A 37 -10.90 6.21 -10.59
C GLY A 37 -11.50 6.43 -9.20
N VAL A 38 -10.96 5.76 -8.18
CA VAL A 38 -11.41 5.95 -6.78
C VAL A 38 -11.11 7.36 -6.29
N SER A 39 -9.95 7.92 -6.64
CA SER A 39 -9.60 9.31 -6.30
C SER A 39 -10.57 10.32 -6.90
N LEU A 40 -10.87 10.18 -8.20
CA LEU A 40 -11.81 11.04 -8.92
C LEU A 40 -13.22 10.92 -8.34
N PHE A 41 -13.66 9.71 -7.97
CA PHE A 41 -14.96 9.52 -7.33
C PHE A 41 -15.07 10.35 -6.04
N PHE A 42 -14.12 10.24 -5.11
CA PHE A 42 -14.16 11.01 -3.87
C PHE A 42 -13.95 12.51 -4.10
N PHE A 43 -13.08 12.90 -5.04
CA PHE A 43 -12.94 14.30 -5.42
C PHE A 43 -14.25 14.90 -5.95
N LEU A 44 -14.98 14.17 -6.80
CA LEU A 44 -16.28 14.61 -7.29
C LEU A 44 -17.30 14.74 -6.17
N LEU A 45 -17.29 13.82 -5.19
CA LEU A 45 -18.15 13.94 -4.00
C LEU A 45 -17.83 15.21 -3.20
N GLU A 46 -16.54 15.53 -3.01
CA GLU A 46 -16.12 16.78 -2.33
C GLU A 46 -16.56 18.03 -3.10
N VAL A 47 -16.60 17.98 -4.44
CA VAL A 47 -17.05 19.11 -5.27
C VAL A 47 -18.57 19.26 -5.25
N ILE A 48 -19.32 18.15 -5.24
CA ILE A 48 -20.79 18.14 -5.29
C ILE A 48 -21.41 18.42 -3.92
N LYS A 49 -20.88 17.79 -2.87
CA LYS A 49 -21.44 17.85 -1.51
C LYS A 49 -20.33 17.95 -0.45
N PRO A 50 -19.57 19.07 -0.40
CA PRO A 50 -18.56 19.27 0.63
C PRO A 50 -19.20 19.45 2.01
N TRP A 51 -18.61 18.84 3.04
CA TRP A 51 -18.83 19.17 4.44
C TRP A 51 -18.31 20.59 4.75
N ARG A 52 -17.06 20.92 4.41
CA ARG A 52 -16.54 22.30 4.59
C ARG A 52 -16.78 23.13 3.34
N LYS A 53 -17.93 23.81 3.30
CA LYS A 53 -18.39 24.63 2.16
C LYS A 53 -17.48 25.81 1.80
N ASN A 54 -16.72 26.34 2.76
CA ASN A 54 -15.83 27.49 2.55
C ASN A 54 -14.39 27.09 2.17
N GLN A 55 -14.10 25.78 2.05
CA GLN A 55 -12.79 25.32 1.61
C GLN A 55 -12.71 25.36 0.07
N PRO A 56 -11.59 25.82 -0.52
CA PRO A 56 -11.38 25.73 -1.97
C PRO A 56 -11.43 24.28 -2.46
N LYS A 57 -11.99 24.06 -3.67
CA LYS A 57 -12.05 22.73 -4.32
C LYS A 57 -10.65 22.14 -4.50
N PHE A 58 -9.77 22.91 -5.13
CA PHE A 58 -8.33 22.64 -5.14
C PHE A 58 -7.73 23.24 -3.87
N ARG A 59 -7.75 22.46 -2.80
CA ARG A 59 -7.25 22.88 -1.50
C ARG A 59 -5.73 23.15 -1.53
N LYS A 60 -5.23 23.83 -0.50
CA LYS A 60 -3.80 24.08 -0.32
C LYS A 60 -3.02 22.76 -0.40
N ASN A 61 -1.94 22.77 -1.18
CA ASN A 61 -1.06 21.63 -1.43
C ASN A 61 -1.70 20.44 -2.16
N PHE A 62 -2.81 20.62 -2.88
CA PHE A 62 -3.47 19.56 -3.66
C PHE A 62 -2.49 18.76 -4.55
N TRP A 63 -1.67 19.46 -5.34
CA TRP A 63 -0.69 18.82 -6.23
C TRP A 63 0.42 18.08 -5.48
N GLN A 64 0.74 18.53 -4.27
CA GLN A 64 1.69 17.83 -3.43
C GLN A 64 1.08 16.51 -2.91
N ASP A 65 -0.20 16.48 -2.57
CA ASP A 65 -0.87 15.24 -2.18
C ASP A 65 -1.00 14.27 -3.35
N ALA A 66 -1.29 14.78 -4.55
CA ALA A 66 -1.26 13.99 -5.78
C ALA A 66 0.14 13.40 -6.02
N PHE A 67 1.20 14.19 -5.85
CA PHE A 67 2.57 13.70 -5.90
C PHE A 67 2.81 12.57 -4.90
N TYR A 68 2.48 12.77 -3.61
CA TYR A 68 2.67 11.73 -2.59
C TYR A 68 1.87 10.46 -2.88
N MET A 69 0.66 10.59 -3.41
CA MET A 69 -0.17 9.47 -3.82
C MET A 69 0.52 8.59 -4.88
N PHE A 70 0.94 9.17 -6.00
CA PHE A 70 1.62 8.40 -7.05
C PHE A 70 3.04 7.98 -6.63
N PHE A 71 3.73 8.82 -5.86
CA PHE A 71 5.04 8.51 -5.35
C PHE A 71 5.00 7.29 -4.43
N ASN A 72 4.16 7.29 -3.40
CA ASN A 72 4.13 6.20 -2.43
C ASN A 72 3.61 4.87 -3.02
N PHE A 73 2.74 4.92 -4.03
CA PHE A 73 2.16 3.72 -4.64
C PHE A 73 3.07 3.11 -5.68
N PHE A 74 3.61 3.95 -6.57
CA PHE A 74 4.33 3.47 -7.75
C PHE A 74 5.83 3.79 -7.69
N LEU A 75 6.19 5.06 -7.51
CA LEU A 75 7.60 5.48 -7.65
C LEU A 75 8.48 5.00 -6.50
N PHE A 76 7.95 4.95 -5.28
CA PHE A 76 8.61 4.36 -4.12
C PHE A 76 8.94 2.89 -4.40
N SER A 77 8.01 2.16 -5.03
CA SER A 77 8.23 0.77 -5.38
C SER A 77 9.30 0.61 -6.45
N LEU A 78 9.30 1.51 -7.43
CA LEU A 78 10.28 1.57 -8.51
C LEU A 78 11.68 1.94 -8.01
N ILE A 79 11.80 2.90 -7.10
CA ILE A 79 13.11 3.48 -6.71
C ILE A 79 13.72 2.74 -5.52
N ILE A 80 12.88 2.31 -4.56
CA ILE A 80 13.34 1.92 -3.22
C ILE A 80 12.91 0.50 -2.86
N TYR A 81 11.66 0.12 -3.14
CA TYR A 81 11.09 -1.06 -2.50
C TYR A 81 11.41 -2.38 -3.18
N ASN A 82 11.20 -2.54 -4.51
CA ASN A 82 11.12 -3.89 -5.07
C ASN A 82 12.43 -4.66 -5.03
N ALA A 83 13.51 -4.06 -5.52
CA ALA A 83 14.82 -4.73 -5.47
C ALA A 83 15.29 -5.00 -4.04
N ALA A 84 15.12 -4.03 -3.12
CA ALA A 84 15.48 -4.21 -1.72
C ALA A 84 14.60 -5.27 -1.02
N SER A 85 13.29 -5.28 -1.32
CA SER A 85 12.32 -6.21 -0.74
C SER A 85 12.54 -7.62 -1.25
N GLU A 86 12.86 -7.82 -2.53
CA GLU A 86 13.15 -9.16 -3.06
C GLU A 86 14.42 -9.74 -2.44
N VAL A 87 15.48 -8.93 -2.33
CA VAL A 87 16.70 -9.34 -1.63
C VAL A 87 16.39 -9.69 -0.17
N PHE A 88 15.65 -8.84 0.55
CA PHE A 88 15.29 -9.08 1.94
C PHE A 88 14.43 -10.34 2.12
N VAL A 89 13.41 -10.55 1.27
CA VAL A 89 12.54 -11.72 1.35
C VAL A 89 13.34 -13.00 1.08
N ASN A 90 14.25 -13.00 0.10
CA ASN A 90 15.09 -14.15 -0.17
C ASN A 90 16.10 -14.41 0.96
N LEU A 91 16.73 -13.36 1.51
CA LEU A 91 17.59 -13.49 2.69
C LEU A 91 16.84 -14.05 3.89
N PHE A 92 15.62 -13.58 4.14
CA PHE A 92 14.79 -14.04 5.24
C PHE A 92 14.37 -15.51 5.05
N LYS A 93 13.99 -15.90 3.82
CA LYS A 93 13.70 -17.31 3.49
C LYS A 93 14.93 -18.19 3.66
N ASP A 94 16.09 -17.78 3.14
CA ASP A 94 17.35 -18.52 3.26
C ASP A 94 17.75 -18.66 4.74
N PHE A 95 17.56 -17.61 5.56
CA PHE A 95 17.78 -17.66 7.00
C PHE A 95 16.84 -18.65 7.71
N LEU A 96 15.54 -18.62 7.40
CA LEU A 96 14.57 -19.57 7.96
C LEU A 96 14.86 -21.02 7.56
N ALA A 97 15.37 -21.24 6.36
CA ALA A 97 15.76 -22.56 5.87
C ALA A 97 16.90 -23.18 6.70
N ILE A 98 17.79 -22.37 7.30
CA ILE A 98 18.83 -22.84 8.24
C ILE A 98 18.19 -23.57 9.44
N PHE A 99 16.99 -23.14 9.86
CA PHE A 99 16.22 -23.76 10.94
C PHE A 99 15.20 -24.80 10.44
N GLY A 100 15.28 -25.22 9.17
CA GLY A 100 14.36 -26.18 8.56
C GLY A 100 12.98 -25.62 8.21
N ILE A 101 12.77 -24.30 8.33
CA ILE A 101 11.48 -23.66 8.00
C ILE A 101 11.50 -23.30 6.51
N GLN A 102 10.80 -24.09 5.70
CA GLN A 102 10.70 -23.87 4.25
C GLN A 102 9.39 -23.17 3.82
N ASN A 103 8.40 -23.14 4.71
CA ASN A 103 7.11 -22.52 4.45
C ASN A 103 6.60 -21.80 5.72
N LEU A 104 6.15 -20.56 5.55
CA LEU A 104 5.59 -19.75 6.64
C LEU A 104 4.06 -19.87 6.75
N VAL A 105 3.41 -20.53 5.79
CA VAL A 105 1.96 -20.72 5.80
C VAL A 105 1.56 -21.58 6.98
N ALA A 106 0.90 -20.96 7.95
CA ALA A 106 0.32 -21.62 9.12
C ALA A 106 -1.16 -21.98 8.89
N ILE A 107 -1.89 -21.16 8.14
CA ILE A 107 -3.32 -21.35 7.86
C ILE A 107 -3.53 -21.34 6.35
N GLN A 108 -4.07 -22.42 5.79
CA GLN A 108 -4.42 -22.52 4.38
C GLN A 108 -5.83 -22.00 4.14
N VAL A 109 -5.94 -20.74 3.70
CA VAL A 109 -7.25 -20.07 3.51
C VAL A 109 -7.92 -20.43 2.19
N ASN A 110 -7.20 -21.04 1.23
CA ASN A 110 -7.75 -21.46 -0.06
C ASN A 110 -8.92 -22.45 0.07
N LYS A 111 -9.06 -23.13 1.21
CA LYS A 111 -10.19 -24.02 1.52
C LYS A 111 -11.47 -23.29 1.92
N PHE A 112 -11.39 -22.00 2.20
CA PHE A 112 -12.53 -21.21 2.68
C PHE A 112 -13.34 -20.71 1.48
N PRO A 113 -14.65 -20.45 1.62
CA PRO A 113 -15.39 -19.74 0.57
C PRO A 113 -14.74 -18.37 0.29
N ILE A 114 -14.86 -17.89 -0.95
CA ILE A 114 -14.23 -16.63 -1.40
C ILE A 114 -14.49 -15.44 -0.47
N TRP A 115 -15.71 -15.35 0.07
CA TRP A 115 -16.10 -14.32 1.03
C TRP A 115 -15.33 -14.42 2.35
N GLY A 116 -15.09 -15.64 2.84
CA GLY A 116 -14.28 -15.87 4.04
C GLY A 116 -12.82 -15.49 3.83
N GLN A 117 -12.28 -15.75 2.63
CA GLN A 117 -10.93 -15.33 2.26
C GLN A 117 -10.82 -13.79 2.22
N LEU A 118 -11.72 -13.12 1.51
CA LEU A 118 -11.76 -11.65 1.44
C LEU A 118 -11.92 -11.01 2.82
N PHE A 119 -12.80 -11.57 3.66
CA PHE A 119 -13.04 -11.07 5.01
C PHE A 119 -11.81 -11.20 5.90
N LEU A 120 -11.18 -12.39 5.94
CA LEU A 120 -9.96 -12.61 6.72
C LEU A 120 -8.81 -11.70 6.25
N LEU A 121 -8.63 -11.58 4.93
CA LEU A 121 -7.60 -10.72 4.36
C LEU A 121 -7.83 -9.25 4.72
N PHE A 122 -9.09 -8.80 4.67
CA PHE A 122 -9.46 -7.45 5.09
C PHE A 122 -9.16 -7.21 6.57
N ILE A 123 -9.64 -8.08 7.46
CA ILE A 123 -9.45 -7.94 8.92
C ILE A 123 -7.98 -7.91 9.29
N ILE A 124 -7.16 -8.80 8.71
CA ILE A 124 -5.75 -8.90 9.09
C ILE A 124 -4.96 -7.72 8.55
N ARG A 125 -5.25 -7.31 7.31
CA ARG A 125 -4.64 -6.11 6.75
C ARG A 125 -5.02 -4.85 7.53
N ASP A 126 -6.29 -4.72 7.93
CA ASP A 126 -6.79 -3.58 8.71
C ASP A 126 -6.19 -3.58 10.12
N PHE A 127 -6.11 -4.74 10.78
CA PHE A 127 -5.45 -4.88 12.08
C PHE A 127 -3.98 -4.45 12.03
N ILE A 128 -3.22 -4.90 11.00
CA ILE A 128 -1.83 -4.49 10.81
C ILE A 128 -1.76 -2.98 10.53
N GLN A 129 -2.66 -2.44 9.71
CA GLN A 129 -2.73 -1.00 9.43
C GLN A 129 -2.94 -0.21 10.73
N TRP A 130 -3.93 -0.59 11.53
CA TRP A 130 -4.24 0.04 12.81
C TRP A 130 -3.07 -0.06 13.80
N TRP A 131 -2.46 -1.23 13.93
CA TRP A 131 -1.38 -1.44 14.90
C TRP A 131 -0.13 -0.65 14.54
N VAL A 132 0.28 -0.67 13.27
CA VAL A 132 1.40 0.14 12.80
C VAL A 132 1.08 1.62 12.97
N HIS A 133 -0.13 2.08 12.63
CA HIS A 133 -0.52 3.48 12.83
C HIS A 133 -0.41 3.89 14.31
N ARG A 134 -0.83 3.04 15.25
CA ARG A 134 -0.61 3.28 16.68
C ARG A 134 0.86 3.38 17.05
N LEU A 135 1.73 2.54 16.49
CA LEU A 135 3.17 2.64 16.70
C LEU A 135 3.75 3.95 16.16
N LEU A 136 3.30 4.38 14.98
CA LEU A 136 3.71 5.64 14.35
C LEU A 136 3.41 6.85 15.25
N HIS A 137 2.31 6.79 16.01
CA HIS A 137 1.94 7.81 16.98
C HIS A 137 2.63 7.70 18.34
N ARG A 138 3.00 6.49 18.78
CA ARG A 138 3.53 6.24 20.12
C ARG A 138 5.05 6.32 20.21
N VAL A 139 5.77 5.94 19.15
CA VAL A 139 7.23 5.85 19.17
C VAL A 139 7.84 7.13 18.59
N PRO A 140 8.68 7.88 19.34
CA PRO A 140 9.21 9.17 18.88
C PRO A 140 9.96 9.12 17.55
N LEU A 141 10.69 8.03 17.28
CA LEU A 141 11.37 7.83 16.00
C LEU A 141 10.38 7.77 14.83
N PHE A 142 9.30 7.00 14.97
CA PHE A 142 8.32 6.82 13.91
C PHE A 142 7.42 8.05 13.73
N TRP A 143 7.13 8.76 14.81
CA TRP A 143 6.42 10.03 14.76
C TRP A 143 7.13 11.07 13.89
N LYS A 144 8.47 11.09 13.86
CA LYS A 144 9.25 12.00 12.99
C LYS A 144 8.87 11.87 11.51
N TYR A 145 8.49 10.66 11.08
CA TYR A 145 8.01 10.40 9.72
C TYR A 145 6.51 10.69 9.61
N HIS A 146 5.73 10.17 10.56
CA HIS A 146 4.28 10.25 10.51
C HIS A 146 3.71 11.67 10.66
N LYS A 147 4.46 12.60 11.27
CA LYS A 147 4.07 14.03 11.30
C LYS A 147 3.93 14.66 9.90
N VAL A 148 4.49 14.06 8.83
CA VAL A 148 4.23 14.49 7.45
C VAL A 148 2.77 14.28 7.07
N HIS A 149 2.19 13.15 7.48
CA HIS A 149 0.75 12.89 7.32
C HIS A 149 -0.09 13.89 8.13
N HIS A 150 0.29 14.16 9.37
CA HIS A 150 -0.38 15.16 10.21
C HIS A 150 -0.12 16.62 9.82
N SER A 151 0.70 16.88 8.79
CA SER A 151 0.97 18.25 8.30
C SER A 151 -0.15 18.82 7.42
N VAL A 152 -1.16 18.01 7.11
CA VAL A 152 -2.31 18.42 6.30
C VAL A 152 -3.12 19.49 7.06
N THR A 153 -3.28 20.66 6.44
CA THR A 153 -4.02 21.80 7.02
C THR A 153 -5.45 21.94 6.49
N GLN A 154 -5.74 21.32 5.36
CA GLN A 154 -7.07 21.29 4.73
C GLN A 154 -7.37 19.84 4.34
N MET A 155 -8.50 19.31 4.78
CA MET A 155 -8.87 17.92 4.53
C MET A 155 -9.25 17.73 3.07
N GLY A 156 -8.98 16.54 2.54
CA GLY A 156 -9.52 16.09 1.27
C GLY A 156 -9.04 14.68 0.96
N PHE A 157 -9.62 14.05 -0.04
CA PHE A 157 -9.53 12.61 -0.31
C PHE A 157 -8.10 12.07 -0.36
N ALA A 158 -7.14 12.87 -0.85
CA ALA A 158 -5.74 12.47 -0.99
C ALA A 158 -4.90 12.65 0.29
N ALA A 159 -5.44 13.30 1.34
CA ALA A 159 -4.69 13.65 2.54
C ALA A 159 -4.12 12.43 3.28
N HIS A 160 -4.83 11.30 3.28
CA HIS A 160 -4.32 10.05 3.88
C HIS A 160 -3.11 9.47 3.17
N LEU A 161 -2.88 9.86 1.91
CA LEU A 161 -1.75 9.39 1.10
C LEU A 161 -0.53 10.28 1.22
N ARG A 162 -0.64 11.43 1.90
CA ARG A 162 0.45 12.37 2.17
C ARG A 162 1.33 11.91 3.33
N TYR A 163 1.96 10.76 3.20
CA TYR A 163 2.78 10.19 4.26
C TYR A 163 4.24 10.05 3.81
N HIS A 164 5.15 9.99 4.78
CA HIS A 164 6.57 9.85 4.48
C HIS A 164 6.85 8.42 4.02
N TRP A 165 7.67 8.24 2.98
CA TRP A 165 7.94 6.93 2.37
C TRP A 165 8.46 5.86 3.34
N MET A 166 9.15 6.28 4.41
CA MET A 166 9.61 5.39 5.49
C MET A 166 8.46 4.64 6.17
N GLU A 167 7.24 5.18 6.15
CA GLU A 167 6.06 4.45 6.64
C GLU A 167 5.81 3.19 5.80
N ASN A 168 6.08 3.20 4.49
CA ASN A 168 5.99 2.00 3.66
C ASN A 168 7.01 0.91 4.07
N VAL A 169 8.18 1.30 4.60
CA VAL A 169 9.20 0.37 5.10
C VAL A 169 8.71 -0.40 6.33
N LEU A 170 7.75 0.15 7.08
CA LEU A 170 7.08 -0.55 8.18
C LEU A 170 5.82 -1.28 7.70
N TYR A 171 4.93 -0.59 6.99
CA TYR A 171 3.64 -1.14 6.60
C TYR A 171 3.76 -2.32 5.63
N LYS A 172 4.56 -2.19 4.56
CA LYS A 172 4.56 -3.20 3.49
C LYS A 172 5.12 -4.53 3.97
N PRO A 173 6.30 -4.62 4.64
CA PRO A 173 6.81 -5.90 5.11
C PRO A 173 5.88 -6.59 6.12
N LEU A 174 5.28 -5.84 7.06
CA LEU A 174 4.36 -6.41 8.05
C LEU A 174 3.07 -6.93 7.39
N LYS A 175 2.51 -6.21 6.41
CA LYS A 175 1.36 -6.69 5.63
C LYS A 175 1.71 -7.94 4.83
N THR A 176 2.85 -7.94 4.14
CA THR A 176 3.34 -9.10 3.39
C THR A 176 3.52 -10.31 4.31
N PHE A 177 4.13 -10.12 5.48
CA PHE A 177 4.31 -11.17 6.47
C PHE A 177 2.97 -11.73 6.96
N GLY A 178 1.99 -10.87 7.28
CA GLY A 178 0.65 -11.30 7.66
C GLY A 178 -0.03 -12.16 6.58
N VAL A 179 0.11 -11.78 5.31
CA VAL A 179 -0.40 -12.56 4.18
C VAL A 179 0.35 -13.88 4.00
N MET A 180 1.68 -13.89 4.17
CA MET A 180 2.50 -15.10 4.04
C MET A 180 2.14 -16.17 5.08
N ILE A 181 1.74 -15.78 6.29
CA ILE A 181 1.27 -16.72 7.33
C ILE A 181 -0.06 -17.38 6.94
N LEU A 182 -0.89 -16.69 6.19
CA LEU A 182 -2.26 -17.08 5.87
C LEU A 182 -2.41 -17.63 4.45
N GLY A 183 -1.36 -18.23 3.88
CA GLY A 183 -1.26 -18.51 2.45
C GLY A 183 -2.48 -19.17 1.79
N GLY A 184 -2.55 -18.99 0.47
CA GLY A 184 -3.69 -19.42 -0.35
C GLY A 184 -4.60 -18.29 -0.80
N PHE A 185 -4.14 -17.03 -0.70
CA PHE A 185 -4.81 -15.90 -1.32
C PHE A 185 -4.38 -15.75 -2.78
N GLU A 186 -5.35 -15.42 -3.63
CA GLU A 186 -5.15 -15.08 -5.02
C GLU A 186 -4.87 -13.58 -5.20
N PRO A 187 -4.09 -13.18 -6.24
CA PRO A 187 -3.82 -11.76 -6.53
C PRO A 187 -5.07 -10.90 -6.65
N GLU A 188 -6.18 -11.47 -7.13
CA GLU A 188 -7.47 -10.79 -7.26
C GLU A 188 -8.10 -10.42 -5.91
N GLN A 189 -7.94 -11.26 -4.89
CA GLN A 189 -8.46 -10.96 -3.56
C GLN A 189 -7.67 -9.82 -2.91
N ALA A 190 -6.35 -9.84 -3.08
CA ALA A 190 -5.47 -8.75 -2.65
C ALA A 190 -5.83 -7.44 -3.35
N PHE A 191 -6.12 -7.48 -4.66
CA PHE A 191 -6.58 -6.33 -5.42
C PHE A 191 -7.89 -5.74 -4.89
N ILE A 192 -8.91 -6.58 -4.68
CA ILE A 192 -10.23 -6.13 -4.17
C ILE A 192 -10.07 -5.50 -2.80
N VAL A 193 -9.43 -6.21 -1.86
CA VAL A 193 -9.21 -5.70 -0.49
C VAL A 193 -8.35 -4.44 -0.54
N HIS A 194 -7.37 -4.35 -1.45
CA HIS A 194 -6.57 -3.15 -1.67
C HIS A 194 -7.46 -1.93 -1.88
N PHE A 195 -8.28 -1.95 -2.94
CA PHE A 195 -9.09 -0.79 -3.32
C PHE A 195 -10.26 -0.51 -2.38
N VAL A 196 -10.80 -1.52 -1.70
CA VAL A 196 -11.76 -1.30 -0.60
C VAL A 196 -11.13 -0.47 0.52
N ALA A 197 -9.92 -0.82 0.97
CA ALA A 197 -9.24 -0.05 2.01
C ALA A 197 -8.85 1.35 1.54
N ILE A 198 -8.46 1.50 0.26
CA ILE A 198 -8.20 2.82 -0.32
C ILE A 198 -9.45 3.68 -0.32
N ALA A 199 -10.60 3.14 -0.74
CA ALA A 199 -11.86 3.87 -0.71
C ALA A 199 -12.24 4.30 0.72
N ILE A 200 -12.07 3.43 1.72
CA ILE A 200 -12.28 3.79 3.13
C ILE A 200 -11.32 4.92 3.56
N GLY A 201 -10.04 4.84 3.21
CA GLY A 201 -9.06 5.89 3.52
C GLY A 201 -9.41 7.23 2.90
N HIS A 202 -9.81 7.23 1.63
CA HIS A 202 -10.30 8.42 0.92
C HIS A 202 -11.51 9.00 1.62
N PHE A 203 -12.51 8.18 1.92
CA PHE A 203 -13.73 8.60 2.60
C PHE A 203 -13.45 9.23 3.96
N ASN A 204 -12.62 8.58 4.80
CA ASN A 204 -12.25 9.07 6.13
C ASN A 204 -11.58 10.45 6.12
N HIS A 205 -10.98 10.83 4.99
CA HIS A 205 -10.26 12.10 4.85
C HIS A 205 -10.97 13.09 3.92
N SER A 206 -12.10 12.68 3.34
CA SER A 206 -12.82 13.51 2.38
C SER A 206 -13.39 14.75 3.07
N ASN A 207 -13.45 15.84 2.31
CA ASN A 207 -14.06 17.09 2.75
C ASN A 207 -15.57 17.11 2.56
#